data_AF-A0A2N2JL51-F1
#
_entry.id   AF-A0A2N2JL51-F1
#
_cell.length_a   1.000
_cell.length_b   1.000
_cell.length_c   1.000
_cell.angle_alpha   90.00
_cell.angle_beta   90.00
_cell.angle_gamma   90.00
#
_symmetry.space_group_name_H-M   'P 1'
#
loop_
_entity.id
_entity.type
_entity.pdbx_description
1 polymer ?
#
loop_
_entity_poly.entity_id
_entity_poly.type
_entity_poly.pdbx_seq_one_letter_code
_entity_poly.pdbx_strand_id
1 'polypeptide(L)'
;MRTTRTLLATAATLGALVLGATAAHASKNWDKYGGDCDQAAFKSPDTADIKVIARCVRMWEAYQDVSEVKDGDYKSRVVAAIERLYVQGDDKDASVARSALGRLGVTKLPERATAAKATPAAAKKPARERFNPEEPSAKQKKAAERQFKYGIKQYTKKKYDKALPYYLKMVDAAPGYAKGHYNVACIYALLGDEANMGTYLQNLADMAAGGNAEAMSNLKLARTDKDFEGIRDTSVTFKRLTGYAKIKVLNAMGEKGEENADNILASLKKLKYEADGVDESSKARKNPIIWYAEHAKGAAFIVKELLNHPKTQVVLFTADQLKGFDVVVVWGDDLKKSEDPKVYVQDPADAEKKLDQLARKEDQMLREPEAVADEVDDALGKPEEVQDRIEDNLERPGKAIDRAGKTVDKVKGLFD
;
A
#
# COMPACT_ATOMS: atom_id res chain seq x y z
N MET A 1 59.49 -51.01 -1.50
CA MET A 1 60.41 -49.92 -1.14
C MET A 1 60.24 -48.79 -2.15
N ARG A 2 59.92 -47.58 -1.66
CA ARG A 2 60.05 -46.25 -2.31
C ARG A 2 59.15 -45.97 -3.52
N THR A 3 58.44 -44.85 -3.66
CA THR A 3 58.28 -43.64 -2.83
C THR A 3 57.10 -42.84 -3.39
N THR A 4 56.16 -42.48 -2.53
CA THR A 4 55.18 -41.40 -2.72
C THR A 4 55.85 -40.04 -2.49
N ARG A 5 55.62 -39.06 -3.38
CA ARG A 5 55.87 -37.61 -3.17
C ARG A 5 54.68 -36.86 -3.79
N THR A 6 53.73 -36.37 -3.00
CA THR A 6 53.67 -35.03 -2.36
C THR A 6 53.78 -33.88 -3.37
N LEU A 7 52.62 -33.32 -3.73
CA LEU A 7 52.48 -32.00 -4.34
C LEU A 7 51.40 -31.24 -3.55
N LEU A 8 51.86 -30.31 -2.72
CA LEU A 8 51.06 -29.38 -1.92
C LEU A 8 51.81 -28.05 -2.02
N ALA A 9 51.32 -27.12 -2.85
CA ALA A 9 51.81 -25.76 -2.85
C ALA A 9 50.75 -24.80 -3.41
N THR A 10 50.40 -23.83 -2.55
CA THR A 10 50.03 -22.43 -2.84
C THR A 10 48.76 -22.14 -3.64
N ALA A 11 47.66 -21.94 -2.91
CA ALA A 11 46.58 -21.03 -3.28
C ALA A 11 46.16 -20.20 -2.05
N ALA A 12 46.83 -19.07 -1.82
CA ALA A 12 46.43 -18.11 -0.80
C ALA A 12 46.91 -16.71 -1.21
N THR A 13 46.06 -15.96 -1.93
CA THR A 13 45.91 -14.49 -1.88
C THR A 13 45.01 -14.05 -3.03
N LEU A 14 43.69 -14.06 -2.84
CA LEU A 14 42.76 -13.19 -3.60
C LEU A 14 41.42 -13.16 -2.85
N GLY A 15 41.34 -12.31 -1.84
CA GLY A 15 40.15 -12.23 -0.98
C GLY A 15 40.12 -10.97 -0.13
N ALA A 16 40.30 -9.80 -0.74
CA ALA A 16 40.22 -8.51 -0.04
C ALA A 16 39.77 -7.32 -0.89
N LEU A 17 39.13 -7.51 -2.06
CA LEU A 17 38.89 -6.41 -3.02
C LEU A 17 37.42 -6.15 -3.40
N VAL A 18 36.43 -6.73 -2.70
CA VAL A 18 35.00 -6.54 -3.04
C VAL A 18 34.24 -5.64 -2.05
N LEU A 19 34.85 -5.22 -0.93
CA LEU A 19 34.19 -4.33 0.03
C LEU A 19 34.33 -2.82 -0.27
N GLY A 20 35.17 -2.43 -1.24
CA GLY A 20 35.43 -1.02 -1.53
C GLY A 20 34.42 -0.32 -2.45
N ALA A 21 33.70 -1.07 -3.29
CA ALA A 21 32.83 -0.46 -4.32
C ALA A 21 31.53 0.14 -3.74
N THR A 22 31.04 -0.36 -2.60
CA THR A 22 29.80 0.09 -1.98
C THR A 22 29.96 1.39 -1.20
N ALA A 23 31.11 1.60 -0.54
CA ALA A 23 31.38 2.83 0.23
C ALA A 23 31.48 4.05 -0.69
N ALA A 24 32.16 3.91 -1.84
CA ALA A 24 32.34 4.99 -2.81
C ALA A 24 31.03 5.48 -3.46
N HIS A 25 30.00 4.63 -3.56
CA HIS A 25 28.69 5.01 -4.09
C HIS A 25 27.79 5.66 -3.02
N ALA A 26 27.94 5.26 -1.75
CA ALA A 26 27.20 5.86 -0.64
C ALA A 26 27.62 7.32 -0.44
N SER A 27 28.92 7.60 -0.39
CA SER A 27 29.49 8.95 -0.22
C SER A 27 28.98 9.95 -1.28
N LYS A 28 28.95 9.56 -2.57
CA LYS A 28 28.43 10.43 -3.65
C LYS A 28 26.95 10.80 -3.51
N ASN A 29 26.14 9.91 -2.94
CA ASN A 29 24.73 10.20 -2.71
C ASN A 29 24.56 11.16 -1.53
N TRP A 30 25.42 11.06 -0.52
CA TRP A 30 25.43 12.06 0.56
C TRP A 30 25.80 13.44 0.04
N ASP A 31 26.82 13.59 -0.81
CA ASP A 31 27.18 14.90 -1.39
C ASP A 31 26.01 15.55 -2.14
N LYS A 32 25.16 14.73 -2.79
CA LYS A 32 24.02 15.19 -3.57
C LYS A 32 22.82 15.61 -2.72
N TYR A 33 22.55 14.91 -1.62
CA TYR A 33 21.31 15.07 -0.86
C TYR A 33 21.52 15.56 0.58
N GLY A 34 22.71 15.41 1.14
CA GLY A 34 23.08 15.72 2.51
C GLY A 34 23.22 17.21 2.80
N GLY A 35 23.48 18.04 1.78
CA GLY A 35 23.65 19.49 1.94
C GLY A 35 22.45 20.17 2.63
N ASP A 36 21.23 19.77 2.30
CA ASP A 36 20.02 20.28 2.95
C ASP A 36 19.95 19.86 4.42
N CYS A 37 20.42 18.66 4.76
CA CYS A 37 20.49 18.18 6.13
C CYS A 37 21.56 18.92 6.95
N ASP A 38 22.71 19.20 6.34
CA ASP A 38 23.79 19.95 6.96
C ASP A 38 23.42 21.41 7.23
N GLN A 39 22.60 22.02 6.37
CA GLN A 39 22.15 23.41 6.53
C GLN A 39 20.88 23.55 7.38
N ALA A 40 20.10 22.48 7.54
CA ALA A 40 18.88 22.47 8.35
C ALA A 40 19.07 21.67 9.64
N ALA A 41 18.80 20.36 9.59
CA ALA A 41 18.72 19.48 10.76
C ALA A 41 20.00 19.49 11.60
N PHE A 42 21.17 19.47 10.96
CA PHE A 42 22.47 19.38 11.64
C PHE A 42 23.14 20.74 11.85
N LYS A 43 22.59 21.84 11.32
CA LYS A 43 23.11 23.19 11.63
C LYS A 43 22.68 23.63 13.02
N SER A 44 21.39 23.42 13.31
CA SER A 44 20.75 23.86 14.56
C SER A 44 19.85 22.74 15.09
N PRO A 45 20.45 21.64 15.60
CA PRO A 45 19.71 20.45 16.00
C PRO A 45 18.67 20.72 17.08
N ASP A 46 18.89 21.70 17.95
CA ASP A 46 17.97 22.03 19.05
C ASP A 46 16.66 22.68 18.57
N THR A 47 16.68 23.35 17.41
CA THR A 47 15.54 24.12 16.90
C THR A 47 14.89 23.50 15.66
N ALA A 48 15.55 22.54 15.01
CA ALA A 48 15.01 21.89 13.82
C ALA A 48 13.71 21.12 14.12
N ASP A 49 12.80 21.01 13.16
CA ASP A 49 11.61 20.17 13.30
C ASP A 49 12.02 18.69 13.41
N ILE A 50 11.41 17.94 14.33
CA ILE A 50 11.79 16.53 14.59
C ILE A 50 11.60 15.65 13.34
N LYS A 51 10.61 15.94 12.48
CA LYS A 51 10.40 15.20 11.22
C LYS A 51 11.49 15.49 10.21
N VAL A 52 12.03 16.71 10.21
CA VAL A 52 13.17 17.08 9.35
C VAL A 52 14.43 16.37 9.85
N ILE A 53 14.65 16.30 11.16
CA ILE A 53 15.74 15.51 11.76
C ILE A 53 15.57 14.04 11.39
N ALA A 54 14.39 13.45 11.58
CA ALA A 54 14.10 12.04 11.25
C ALA A 54 14.47 11.69 9.82
N ARG A 55 13.99 12.48 8.86
CA ARG A 55 14.33 12.32 7.43
C ARG A 55 15.84 12.38 7.20
N CYS A 56 16.51 13.37 7.80
CA CYS A 56 17.93 13.57 7.63
C CYS A 56 18.79 12.47 8.26
N VAL A 57 18.40 11.97 9.43
CA VAL A 57 19.10 10.85 10.08
C VAL A 57 18.96 9.56 9.28
N ARG A 58 17.78 9.27 8.72
CA ARG A 58 17.59 8.09 7.83
C ARG A 58 18.46 8.18 6.58
N MET A 59 18.53 9.36 5.97
CA MET A 59 19.45 9.60 4.83
C MET A 59 20.91 9.47 5.23
N TRP A 60 21.27 9.99 6.41
CA TRP A 60 22.63 9.93 6.93
C TRP A 60 23.04 8.49 7.20
N GLU A 61 22.18 7.69 7.83
CA GLU A 61 22.43 6.27 8.09
C GLU A 61 22.66 5.50 6.78
N ALA A 62 21.81 5.78 5.78
CA ALA A 62 21.83 5.11 4.48
C ALA A 62 23.04 5.46 3.60
N TYR A 63 23.55 6.69 3.68
CA TYR A 63 24.53 7.20 2.71
C TYR A 63 25.85 7.69 3.31
N GLN A 64 25.89 8.10 4.58
CA GLN A 64 27.12 8.62 5.17
C GLN A 64 28.08 7.49 5.57
N ASP A 65 29.33 7.61 5.13
CA ASP A 65 30.43 6.83 5.70
C ASP A 65 30.87 7.44 7.03
N VAL A 66 30.64 6.71 8.11
CA VAL A 66 30.93 7.17 9.47
C VAL A 66 32.44 7.27 9.74
N SER A 67 33.27 6.55 8.97
CA SER A 67 34.72 6.66 9.08
C SER A 67 35.26 8.00 8.55
N GLU A 68 34.49 8.68 7.69
CA GLU A 68 34.82 10.02 7.18
C GLU A 68 34.38 11.14 8.13
N VAL A 69 33.55 10.83 9.12
CA VAL A 69 33.05 11.80 10.11
C VAL A 69 34.11 12.01 11.19
N LYS A 70 35.01 12.95 10.93
CA LYS A 70 36.09 13.34 11.85
C LYS A 70 35.52 13.97 13.12
N ASP A 71 36.23 13.77 14.23
CA ASP A 71 35.95 14.47 15.47
C ASP A 71 36.04 15.99 15.26
N GLY A 72 35.06 16.73 15.79
CA GLY A 72 34.94 18.17 15.63
C GLY A 72 33.49 18.65 15.69
N ASP A 73 33.30 19.94 15.41
CA ASP A 73 32.00 20.63 15.50
C ASP A 73 30.89 19.93 14.71
N TYR A 74 31.19 19.48 13.49
CA TYR A 74 30.22 18.80 12.65
C TYR A 74 29.71 17.51 13.29
N LYS A 75 30.61 16.63 13.74
CA LYS A 75 30.25 15.37 14.40
C LYS A 75 29.42 15.63 15.65
N SER A 76 29.78 16.64 16.45
CA SER A 76 29.02 17.01 17.64
C SER A 76 27.59 17.44 17.31
N ARG A 77 27.39 18.23 16.24
CA ARG A 77 26.04 18.65 15.82
C ARG A 77 25.20 17.50 15.26
N VAL A 78 25.81 16.59 14.49
CA VAL A 78 25.15 15.37 14.00
C VAL A 78 24.74 14.47 15.17
N VAL A 79 25.65 14.24 16.13
CA VAL A 79 25.34 13.49 17.36
C VAL A 79 24.18 14.13 18.11
N ALA A 80 24.21 15.44 18.33
CA ALA A 80 23.13 16.15 19.02
C ALA A 80 21.77 16.02 18.29
N ALA A 81 21.76 16.09 16.95
CA ALA A 81 20.54 15.87 16.17
C ALA A 81 19.99 14.45 16.36
N ILE A 82 20.87 13.44 16.29
CA ILE A 82 20.47 12.04 16.40
C ILE A 82 20.08 11.70 17.85
N GLU A 83 20.75 12.24 18.86
CA GLU A 83 20.35 12.10 20.27
C GLU A 83 18.97 12.73 20.51
N ARG A 84 18.71 13.89 19.92
CA ARG A 84 17.38 14.51 19.98
C ARG A 84 16.33 13.65 19.29
N LEU A 85 16.64 13.07 18.13
CA LEU A 85 15.76 12.11 17.47
C LEU A 85 15.53 10.86 18.33
N TYR A 86 16.55 10.37 19.02
CA TYR A 86 16.43 9.25 19.94
C TYR A 86 15.48 9.58 21.10
N VAL A 87 15.60 10.77 21.68
CA VAL A 87 14.79 11.20 22.83
C VAL A 87 13.35 11.56 22.44
N GLN A 88 13.18 12.30 21.35
CA GLN A 88 11.89 12.93 20.98
C GLN A 88 11.18 12.24 19.83
N GLY A 89 11.87 11.41 19.05
CA GLY A 89 11.29 10.63 17.97
C GLY A 89 10.39 9.51 18.49
N ASP A 90 9.54 9.01 17.60
CA ASP A 90 8.80 7.78 17.86
C ASP A 90 9.75 6.58 18.02
N ASP A 91 9.20 5.41 18.34
CA ASP A 91 10.02 4.22 18.60
C ASP A 91 10.86 3.79 17.39
N LYS A 92 10.37 4.05 16.17
CA LYS A 92 11.09 3.76 14.92
C LYS A 92 12.27 4.71 14.77
N ASP A 93 12.02 6.00 14.88
CA ASP A 93 13.07 7.03 14.81
C ASP A 93 14.12 6.84 15.89
N ALA A 94 13.72 6.42 17.09
CA ALA A 94 14.65 6.10 18.16
C ALA A 94 15.48 4.85 17.87
N SER A 95 14.93 3.82 17.22
CA SER A 95 15.69 2.65 16.79
C SER A 95 16.78 3.03 15.78
N VAL A 96 16.40 3.77 14.73
CA VAL A 96 17.34 4.28 13.71
C VAL A 96 18.40 5.17 14.36
N ALA A 97 17.98 6.08 15.24
CA ALA A 97 18.88 6.98 15.94
C ALA A 97 19.88 6.22 16.84
N ARG A 98 19.44 5.17 17.53
CA ARG A 98 20.32 4.32 18.34
C ARG A 98 21.40 3.66 17.48
N SER A 99 21.03 3.11 16.32
CA SER A 99 21.99 2.49 15.40
C SER A 99 23.03 3.51 14.94
N ALA A 100 22.57 4.68 14.48
CA ALA A 100 23.45 5.75 14.02
C ALA A 100 24.39 6.29 15.13
N LEU A 101 23.89 6.46 16.35
CA LEU A 101 24.70 6.85 17.53
C LEU A 101 25.77 5.80 17.85
N GLY A 102 25.42 4.52 17.79
CA GLY A 102 26.37 3.43 17.98
C GLY A 102 27.52 3.47 16.95
N ARG A 103 27.21 3.72 15.67
CA ARG A 103 28.23 3.88 14.62
C ARG A 103 29.14 5.09 14.87
N LEU A 104 28.61 6.16 15.46
CA LEU A 104 29.37 7.37 15.84
C LEU A 104 30.23 7.20 17.11
N GLY A 105 30.15 6.04 17.76
CA GLY A 105 30.89 5.74 18.99
C GLY A 105 30.20 6.25 20.26
N VAL A 106 28.94 6.66 20.18
CA VAL A 106 28.15 7.08 21.36
C VAL A 106 27.66 5.83 22.08
N THR A 107 28.27 5.53 23.22
CA THR A 107 27.97 4.32 24.01
C THR A 107 26.96 4.55 25.12
N LYS A 108 26.87 5.79 25.62
CA LYS A 108 25.92 6.20 26.64
C LYS A 108 24.83 7.03 26.00
N LEU A 109 23.69 6.39 25.73
CA LEU A 109 22.53 7.08 25.19
C LEU A 109 21.88 7.94 26.29
N PRO A 110 21.32 9.12 25.93
CA PRO A 110 20.53 9.89 26.88
C PRO A 110 19.35 9.05 27.37
N GLU A 111 18.93 9.29 28.61
CA GLU A 111 17.71 8.67 29.11
C GLU A 111 16.57 9.14 28.22
N ARG A 112 15.98 8.20 27.48
CA ARG A 112 14.70 8.45 26.85
C ARG A 112 13.77 8.65 28.02
N ALA A 113 13.28 9.87 28.22
CA ALA A 113 12.04 10.04 28.97
C ALA A 113 11.14 8.99 28.33
N THR A 114 10.79 7.95 29.08
CA THR A 114 9.92 6.90 28.56
C THR A 114 8.64 7.64 28.22
N ALA A 115 8.54 8.12 26.98
CA ALA A 115 7.38 8.78 26.44
C ALA A 115 6.32 7.74 26.71
N ALA A 116 5.46 8.03 27.67
CA ALA A 116 4.78 7.04 28.46
C ALA A 116 3.86 6.21 27.57
N LYS A 117 4.34 5.17 26.87
CA LYS A 117 3.59 4.19 26.07
C LYS A 117 2.45 4.75 25.22
N ALA A 118 2.47 6.04 24.94
CA ALA A 118 1.47 6.75 24.22
C ALA A 118 2.27 7.54 23.19
N THR A 119 2.59 6.88 22.09
CA THR A 119 2.32 7.51 20.79
C THR A 119 1.02 8.28 21.02
N PRO A 120 1.01 9.63 21.04
CA PRO A 120 -0.21 10.37 21.38
C PRO A 120 -1.26 9.86 20.42
N ALA A 121 -2.18 9.02 20.93
CA ALA A 121 -2.90 8.02 20.14
C ALA A 121 -3.41 8.72 18.90
N ALA A 122 -2.75 8.52 17.76
CA ALA A 122 -2.61 9.51 16.67
C ALA A 122 -3.88 10.34 16.61
N ALA A 123 -3.87 11.54 17.22
CA ALA A 123 -5.07 12.19 17.73
C ALA A 123 -6.21 11.96 16.75
N LYS A 124 -7.12 11.01 17.10
CA LYS A 124 -8.03 10.39 16.12
C LYS A 124 -8.60 11.53 15.30
N LYS A 125 -8.27 11.59 14.00
CA LYS A 125 -8.74 12.67 13.15
C LYS A 125 -10.24 12.80 13.43
N PRO A 126 -10.75 14.02 13.71
CA PRO A 126 -12.14 14.17 14.08
C PRO A 126 -12.97 13.45 13.02
N ALA A 127 -13.78 12.49 13.47
CA ALA A 127 -14.59 11.68 12.58
C ALA A 127 -15.39 12.64 11.70
N ARG A 128 -15.30 12.46 10.38
CA ARG A 128 -16.05 13.30 9.45
C ARG A 128 -17.54 13.14 9.75
N GLU A 129 -18.28 14.25 9.74
CA GLU A 129 -19.73 14.20 9.79
C GLU A 129 -20.27 13.42 8.58
N ARG A 130 -20.96 12.31 8.85
CA ARG A 130 -21.51 11.43 7.81
C ARG A 130 -22.75 12.06 7.18
N PHE A 131 -22.84 11.96 5.86
CA PHE A 131 -24.04 12.34 5.12
C PHE A 131 -25.15 11.32 5.36
N ASN A 132 -26.11 11.66 6.21
CA ASN A 132 -27.22 10.79 6.58
C ASN A 132 -28.59 11.45 6.29
N PRO A 133 -28.98 11.56 5.01
CA PRO A 133 -30.26 12.15 4.63
C PRO A 133 -31.43 11.23 4.98
N GLU A 134 -32.60 11.81 5.22
CA GLU A 134 -33.84 11.04 5.37
C GLU A 134 -34.20 10.29 4.08
N GLU A 135 -34.89 9.15 4.22
CA GLU A 135 -35.41 8.42 3.06
C GLU A 135 -36.41 9.30 2.29
N PRO A 136 -36.24 9.50 0.98
CA PRO A 136 -37.10 10.40 0.24
C PRO A 136 -38.49 9.81 0.06
N SER A 137 -39.51 10.64 0.32
CA SER A 137 -40.91 10.32 0.05
C SER A 137 -41.15 10.04 -1.44
N ALA A 138 -42.27 9.36 -1.76
CA ALA A 138 -42.65 9.12 -3.16
C ALA A 138 -42.80 10.42 -3.98
N LYS A 139 -43.23 11.53 -3.35
CA LYS A 139 -43.33 12.85 -3.99
C LYS A 139 -41.95 13.40 -4.35
N GLN A 140 -40.98 13.28 -3.44
CA GLN A 140 -39.58 13.67 -3.67
C GLN A 140 -38.94 12.81 -4.76
N LYS A 141 -39.06 11.47 -4.69
CA LYS A 141 -38.60 10.55 -5.75
C LYS A 141 -39.20 10.91 -7.12
N LYS A 142 -40.51 11.19 -7.18
CA LYS A 142 -41.18 11.65 -8.42
C LYS A 142 -40.67 13.01 -8.91
N ALA A 143 -40.29 13.92 -8.01
CA ALA A 143 -39.71 15.21 -8.38
C ALA A 143 -38.29 15.06 -8.93
N ALA A 144 -37.47 14.24 -8.28
CA ALA A 144 -36.13 13.87 -8.72
C ALA A 144 -36.16 13.21 -10.11
N GLU A 145 -37.07 12.26 -10.35
CA GLU A 145 -37.24 11.59 -11.65
C GLU A 145 -37.65 12.54 -12.79
N ARG A 146 -38.34 13.65 -12.49
CA ARG A 146 -38.59 14.68 -13.51
C ARG A 146 -37.29 15.36 -13.93
N GLN A 147 -36.42 15.68 -12.97
CA GLN A 147 -35.12 16.28 -13.26
C GLN A 147 -34.20 15.31 -14.01
N PHE A 148 -34.20 14.03 -13.63
CA PHE A 148 -33.51 12.95 -14.36
C PHE A 148 -33.85 12.95 -15.85
N LYS A 149 -35.15 13.05 -16.20
CA LYS A 149 -35.60 13.10 -17.62
C LYS A 149 -35.03 14.28 -18.41
N TYR A 150 -34.82 15.43 -17.77
CA TYR A 150 -34.18 16.57 -18.42
C TYR A 150 -32.66 16.39 -18.53
N GLY A 151 -32.02 15.87 -17.48
CA GLY A 151 -30.58 15.57 -17.46
C GLY A 151 -30.19 14.56 -18.53
N ILE A 152 -30.91 13.43 -18.62
CA ILE A 152 -30.61 12.35 -19.57
C ILE A 152 -30.69 12.81 -21.03
N LYS A 153 -31.59 13.76 -21.35
CA LYS A 153 -31.72 14.35 -22.70
C LYS A 153 -30.49 15.17 -23.09
N GLN A 154 -29.78 15.77 -22.14
CA GLN A 154 -28.52 16.48 -22.40
C GLN A 154 -27.33 15.53 -22.37
N TYR A 155 -27.32 14.59 -21.42
CA TYR A 155 -26.29 13.55 -21.28
C TYR A 155 -26.15 12.70 -22.56
N THR A 156 -27.25 12.22 -23.13
CA THR A 156 -27.26 11.45 -24.39
C THR A 156 -26.70 12.23 -25.59
N LYS A 157 -26.65 13.57 -25.50
CA LYS A 157 -26.02 14.45 -26.49
C LYS A 157 -24.57 14.80 -26.15
N LYS A 158 -23.99 14.15 -25.13
CA LYS A 158 -22.68 14.41 -24.54
C LYS A 158 -22.49 15.86 -24.06
N LYS A 159 -23.58 16.55 -23.71
CA LYS A 159 -23.56 17.91 -23.16
C LYS A 159 -23.58 17.83 -21.63
N TYR A 160 -22.48 17.36 -21.06
CA TYR A 160 -22.37 17.04 -19.64
C TYR A 160 -22.51 18.29 -18.75
N ASP A 161 -21.93 19.41 -19.18
CA ASP A 161 -22.11 20.75 -18.61
C ASP A 161 -23.59 21.14 -18.46
N LYS A 162 -24.41 20.83 -19.47
CA LYS A 162 -25.85 21.12 -19.47
C LYS A 162 -26.68 20.07 -18.75
N ALA A 163 -26.15 18.87 -18.59
CA ALA A 163 -26.81 17.78 -17.86
C ALA A 163 -26.68 17.96 -16.34
N LEU A 164 -25.50 18.36 -15.86
CA LEU A 164 -25.17 18.54 -14.45
C LEU A 164 -26.23 19.31 -13.64
N PRO A 165 -26.68 20.52 -14.04
CA PRO A 165 -27.65 21.27 -13.22
C PRO A 165 -28.98 20.56 -13.04
N TYR A 166 -29.37 19.64 -13.93
CA TYR A 166 -30.58 18.82 -13.74
C TYR A 166 -30.33 17.69 -12.75
N TYR A 167 -29.17 17.04 -12.78
CA TYR A 167 -28.84 16.01 -11.80
C TYR A 167 -28.59 16.60 -10.40
N LEU A 168 -28.05 17.82 -10.28
CA LEU A 168 -27.98 18.52 -9.00
C LEU A 168 -29.39 18.79 -8.45
N LYS A 169 -30.31 19.30 -9.27
CA LYS A 169 -31.73 19.44 -8.88
C LYS A 169 -32.41 18.12 -8.53
N MET A 170 -31.92 16.99 -9.07
CA MET A 170 -32.39 15.66 -8.71
C MET A 170 -32.00 15.32 -7.27
N VAL A 171 -30.75 15.61 -6.87
CA VAL A 171 -30.27 15.45 -5.49
C VAL A 171 -31.01 16.42 -4.55
N ASP A 172 -31.16 17.69 -4.92
CA ASP A 172 -31.87 18.69 -4.10
C ASP A 172 -33.32 18.27 -3.82
N ALA A 173 -34.00 17.70 -4.82
CA ALA A 173 -35.38 17.25 -4.68
C ALA A 173 -35.53 16.02 -3.78
N ALA A 174 -34.48 15.20 -3.66
CA ALA A 174 -34.49 13.96 -2.90
C ALA A 174 -33.08 13.61 -2.39
N PRO A 175 -32.60 14.23 -1.30
CA PRO A 175 -31.21 14.07 -0.85
C PRO A 175 -30.83 12.63 -0.48
N GLY A 176 -31.77 11.83 0.01
CA GLY A 176 -31.54 10.39 0.28
C GLY A 176 -31.74 9.48 -0.93
N TYR A 177 -31.86 10.02 -2.14
CA TYR A 177 -32.04 9.21 -3.34
C TYR A 177 -30.69 8.83 -3.97
N ALA A 178 -30.25 7.60 -3.73
CA ALA A 178 -28.96 7.09 -4.19
C ALA A 178 -28.71 7.31 -5.69
N LYS A 179 -29.72 7.08 -6.54
CA LYS A 179 -29.64 7.34 -7.99
C LYS A 179 -29.25 8.78 -8.34
N GLY A 180 -29.66 9.76 -7.54
CA GLY A 180 -29.30 11.17 -7.74
C GLY A 180 -27.80 11.39 -7.57
N HIS A 181 -27.25 10.97 -6.42
CA HIS A 181 -25.82 11.08 -6.13
C HIS A 181 -24.97 10.32 -7.14
N TYR A 182 -25.39 9.12 -7.54
CA TYR A 182 -24.70 8.33 -8.55
C TYR A 182 -24.60 9.06 -9.90
N ASN A 183 -25.73 9.56 -10.43
CA ASN A 183 -25.71 10.27 -11.72
C ASN A 183 -24.88 11.56 -11.66
N VAL A 184 -24.91 12.28 -10.54
CA VAL A 184 -24.05 13.47 -10.36
C VAL A 184 -22.57 13.07 -10.35
N ALA A 185 -22.20 12.00 -9.65
CA ALA A 185 -20.83 11.49 -9.65
C ALA A 185 -20.35 11.09 -11.05
N CYS A 186 -21.18 10.42 -11.86
CA CYS A 186 -20.88 10.10 -13.26
C CYS A 186 -20.59 11.36 -14.09
N ILE A 187 -21.42 12.41 -13.95
CA ILE A 187 -21.21 13.66 -14.69
C ILE A 187 -19.92 14.36 -14.27
N TYR A 188 -19.61 14.41 -12.97
CA TYR A 188 -18.35 14.99 -12.51
C TYR A 188 -17.13 14.19 -12.97
N ALA A 189 -17.21 12.86 -13.01
CA ALA A 189 -16.16 12.01 -13.59
C ALA A 189 -15.93 12.34 -15.08
N LEU A 190 -17.01 12.47 -15.87
CA LEU A 190 -16.94 12.84 -17.29
C LEU A 190 -16.41 14.26 -17.53
N LEU A 191 -16.55 15.15 -16.55
CA LEU A 191 -16.01 16.51 -16.58
C LEU A 191 -14.58 16.60 -16.01
N GLY A 192 -14.04 15.51 -15.46
CA GLY A 192 -12.72 15.48 -14.82
C GLY A 192 -12.66 16.20 -13.46
N ASP A 193 -13.80 16.44 -12.81
CA ASP A 193 -13.88 17.10 -11.51
C ASP A 193 -13.87 16.07 -10.38
N GLU A 194 -12.66 15.62 -10.03
CA GLU A 194 -12.46 14.57 -9.03
C GLU A 194 -12.97 14.97 -7.63
N ALA A 195 -12.84 16.24 -7.24
CA ALA A 195 -13.23 16.70 -5.91
C ALA A 195 -14.75 16.59 -5.71
N ASN A 196 -15.53 17.07 -6.67
CA ASN A 196 -16.98 16.95 -6.60
C ASN A 196 -17.44 15.50 -6.80
N MET A 197 -16.85 14.75 -7.74
CA MET A 197 -17.13 13.32 -7.88
C MET A 197 -16.93 12.58 -6.55
N GLY A 198 -15.80 12.81 -5.88
CA GLY A 198 -15.47 12.20 -4.59
C GLY A 198 -16.50 12.52 -3.52
N THR A 199 -17.03 13.76 -3.51
CA THR A 199 -18.09 14.17 -2.59
C THR A 199 -19.36 13.33 -2.78
N TYR A 200 -19.84 13.15 -4.02
CA TYR A 200 -21.06 12.40 -4.29
C TYR A 200 -20.88 10.87 -4.12
N LEU A 201 -19.70 10.33 -4.41
CA LEU A 201 -19.37 8.94 -4.07
C LEU A 201 -19.28 8.72 -2.56
N GLN A 202 -18.73 9.68 -1.81
CA GLN A 202 -18.70 9.62 -0.35
C GLN A 202 -20.11 9.65 0.24
N ASN A 203 -21.01 10.47 -0.30
CA ASN A 203 -22.42 10.46 0.09
C ASN A 203 -23.06 9.10 -0.15
N LEU A 204 -22.74 8.42 -1.26
CA LEU A 204 -23.20 7.04 -1.50
C LEU A 204 -22.65 6.07 -0.46
N ALA A 205 -21.37 6.16 -0.11
CA ALA A 205 -20.77 5.33 0.94
C ALA A 205 -21.46 5.55 2.29
N ASP A 206 -21.76 6.79 2.64
CA ASP A 206 -22.44 7.14 3.90
C ASP A 206 -23.88 6.63 3.94
N MET A 207 -24.62 6.80 2.85
CA MET A 207 -25.98 6.24 2.74
C MET A 207 -25.95 4.71 2.80
N ALA A 208 -24.97 4.08 2.17
CA ALA A 208 -24.79 2.63 2.24
C ALA A 208 -24.49 2.17 3.67
N ALA A 209 -23.69 2.94 4.42
CA ALA A 209 -23.42 2.71 5.84
C ALA A 209 -24.69 2.85 6.69
N GLY A 210 -25.57 3.79 6.32
CA GLY A 210 -26.93 3.92 6.86
C GLY A 210 -27.91 2.80 6.42
N GLY A 211 -27.45 1.79 5.68
CA GLY A 211 -28.25 0.64 5.26
C GLY A 211 -28.94 0.79 3.89
N ASN A 212 -28.63 1.84 3.13
CA ASN A 212 -29.18 2.01 1.78
C ASN A 212 -28.54 1.03 0.78
N ALA A 213 -29.24 -0.06 0.46
CA ALA A 213 -28.76 -1.09 -0.46
C ALA A 213 -28.55 -0.59 -1.90
N GLU A 214 -29.37 0.36 -2.37
CA GLU A 214 -29.22 0.97 -3.70
C GLU A 214 -27.91 1.76 -3.78
N ALA A 215 -27.53 2.47 -2.72
CA ALA A 215 -26.27 3.19 -2.65
C ALA A 215 -25.05 2.26 -2.75
N MET A 216 -25.09 1.13 -2.04
CA MET A 216 -24.04 0.10 -2.16
C MET A 216 -23.97 -0.48 -3.59
N SER A 217 -25.13 -0.79 -4.19
CA SER A 217 -25.18 -1.27 -5.58
C SER A 217 -24.58 -0.25 -6.56
N ASN A 218 -24.84 1.04 -6.36
CA ASN A 218 -24.29 2.11 -7.20
C ASN A 218 -22.78 2.25 -7.05
N LEU A 219 -22.21 2.08 -5.85
CA LEU A 219 -20.75 2.05 -5.66
C LEU A 219 -20.09 0.88 -6.41
N LYS A 220 -20.71 -0.30 -6.39
CA LYS A 220 -20.24 -1.45 -7.16
C LYS A 220 -20.37 -1.24 -8.66
N LEU A 221 -21.49 -0.66 -9.11
CA LEU A 221 -21.71 -0.36 -10.52
C LEU A 221 -20.64 0.59 -11.06
N ALA A 222 -20.27 1.61 -10.28
CA ALA A 222 -19.26 2.60 -10.64
C ALA A 222 -17.92 1.98 -11.10
N ARG A 223 -17.54 0.84 -10.52
CA ARG A 223 -16.31 0.09 -10.86
C ARG A 223 -16.24 -0.32 -12.33
N THR A 224 -17.40 -0.55 -12.95
CA THR A 224 -17.52 -1.06 -14.32
C THR A 224 -18.18 -0.07 -15.28
N ASP A 225 -18.80 0.99 -14.77
CA ASP A 225 -19.48 1.99 -15.58
C ASP A 225 -18.47 2.81 -16.41
N LYS A 226 -18.83 3.02 -17.67
CA LYS A 226 -18.00 3.72 -18.67
C LYS A 226 -17.84 5.21 -18.36
N ASP A 227 -18.79 5.79 -17.63
CA ASP A 227 -18.70 7.21 -17.25
C ASP A 227 -17.49 7.49 -16.33
N PHE A 228 -16.99 6.48 -15.63
CA PHE A 228 -15.80 6.57 -14.79
C PHE A 228 -14.50 6.13 -15.48
N GLU A 229 -14.54 5.63 -16.71
CA GLU A 229 -13.38 5.02 -17.39
C GLU A 229 -12.14 5.94 -17.40
N GLY A 230 -12.34 7.24 -17.66
CA GLY A 230 -11.24 8.22 -17.72
C GLY A 230 -10.55 8.55 -16.39
N ILE A 231 -11.16 8.19 -15.25
CA ILE A 231 -10.61 8.48 -13.92
C ILE A 231 -10.34 7.21 -13.10
N ARG A 232 -10.89 6.07 -13.53
CA ARG A 232 -10.93 4.81 -12.79
C ARG A 232 -9.55 4.38 -12.28
N ASP A 233 -8.54 4.59 -13.13
CA ASP A 233 -7.18 4.12 -12.90
C ASP A 233 -6.28 5.16 -12.24
N THR A 234 -6.64 6.44 -12.33
CA THR A 234 -5.82 7.57 -11.88
C THR A 234 -6.30 8.19 -10.57
N SER A 235 -7.60 8.14 -10.28
CA SER A 235 -8.18 8.74 -9.08
C SER A 235 -8.10 7.80 -7.88
N VAL A 236 -7.18 8.08 -6.96
CA VAL A 236 -7.10 7.41 -5.66
C VAL A 236 -8.43 7.55 -4.89
N THR A 237 -9.09 8.70 -5.01
CA THR A 237 -10.39 8.97 -4.37
C THR A 237 -11.46 7.99 -4.86
N PHE A 238 -11.57 7.82 -6.18
CA PHE A 238 -12.50 6.88 -6.80
C PHE A 238 -12.23 5.45 -6.33
N LYS A 239 -10.96 4.99 -6.39
CA LYS A 239 -10.59 3.63 -6.00
C LYS A 239 -10.96 3.34 -4.55
N ARG A 240 -10.62 4.26 -3.63
CA ARG A 240 -10.92 4.13 -2.21
C ARG A 240 -12.43 4.07 -1.92
N LEU A 241 -13.21 4.94 -2.55
CA LEU A 241 -14.66 5.03 -2.27
C LEU A 241 -15.46 3.89 -2.88
N THR A 242 -15.02 3.38 -4.02
CA THR A 242 -15.74 2.30 -4.72
C THR A 242 -15.21 0.92 -4.38
N GLY A 243 -13.98 0.81 -3.87
CA GLY A 243 -13.27 -0.47 -3.71
C GLY A 243 -12.75 -1.04 -5.02
N TYR A 244 -12.71 -0.26 -6.09
CA TYR A 244 -12.09 -0.68 -7.35
C TYR A 244 -10.59 -0.93 -7.16
N ALA A 245 -10.12 -2.06 -7.69
CA ALA A 245 -8.70 -2.40 -7.75
C ALA A 245 -8.43 -3.27 -8.99
N LYS A 246 -7.31 -2.99 -9.68
CA LYS A 246 -6.72 -3.89 -10.65
C LYS A 246 -5.84 -4.92 -9.97
N ILE A 247 -6.09 -6.20 -10.24
CA ILE A 247 -5.42 -7.30 -9.56
C ILE A 247 -4.68 -8.18 -10.56
N LYS A 248 -3.37 -8.35 -10.37
CA LYS A 248 -2.58 -9.33 -11.13
C LYS A 248 -2.41 -10.59 -10.30
N VAL A 249 -2.57 -11.76 -10.92
CA VAL A 249 -2.23 -13.05 -10.31
C VAL A 249 -0.97 -13.60 -11.00
N LEU A 250 0.01 -14.00 -10.21
CA LEU A 250 1.26 -14.61 -10.66
C LEU A 250 1.40 -16.01 -10.03
N ASN A 251 1.66 -17.02 -10.83
CA ASN A 251 1.95 -18.38 -10.38
C ASN A 251 3.45 -18.55 -10.14
N ALA A 252 3.88 -18.77 -8.91
CA ALA A 252 5.29 -19.03 -8.57
C ALA A 252 5.58 -20.49 -8.28
N MET A 253 4.76 -21.42 -8.78
CA MET A 253 4.94 -22.86 -8.58
C MET A 253 4.94 -23.67 -9.88
N GLY A 254 4.81 -23.03 -11.04
CA GLY A 254 4.63 -23.71 -12.33
C GLY A 254 3.38 -24.60 -12.32
N GLU A 255 3.43 -25.73 -13.00
CA GLU A 255 2.31 -26.68 -13.13
C GLU A 255 1.66 -27.06 -11.77
N LYS A 256 2.43 -27.10 -10.68
CA LYS A 256 1.90 -27.43 -9.34
C LYS A 256 1.03 -26.32 -8.73
N GLY A 257 1.07 -25.09 -9.23
CA GLY A 257 0.29 -23.96 -8.70
C GLY A 257 -0.86 -23.53 -9.59
N GLU A 258 -0.97 -24.07 -10.80
CA GLU A 258 -1.88 -23.61 -11.84
C GLU A 258 -3.34 -23.62 -11.35
N GLU A 259 -3.80 -24.73 -10.79
CA GLU A 259 -5.17 -24.86 -10.25
C GLU A 259 -5.51 -23.80 -9.20
N ASN A 260 -4.63 -23.57 -8.22
CA ASN A 260 -4.86 -22.54 -7.20
C ASN A 260 -4.84 -21.13 -7.82
N ALA A 261 -3.91 -20.85 -8.74
CA ALA A 261 -3.81 -19.55 -9.39
C ALA A 261 -5.05 -19.24 -10.25
N ASP A 262 -5.57 -20.22 -10.97
CA ASP A 262 -6.80 -20.13 -11.75
C ASP A 262 -8.02 -19.93 -10.85
N ASN A 263 -8.13 -20.70 -9.76
CA ASN A 263 -9.21 -20.56 -8.78
C ASN A 263 -9.19 -19.18 -8.12
N ILE A 264 -8.00 -18.62 -7.85
CA ILE A 264 -7.85 -17.24 -7.37
C ILE A 264 -8.39 -16.26 -8.41
N LEU A 265 -7.90 -16.32 -9.65
CA LEU A 265 -8.32 -15.41 -10.72
C LEU A 265 -9.83 -15.45 -10.96
N ALA A 266 -10.40 -16.65 -11.05
CA ALA A 266 -11.82 -16.85 -11.30
C ALA A 266 -12.68 -16.37 -10.10
N SER A 267 -12.21 -16.58 -8.87
CA SER A 267 -12.85 -16.04 -7.65
C SER A 267 -12.87 -14.51 -7.65
N LEU A 268 -11.75 -13.86 -8.00
CA LEU A 268 -11.65 -12.40 -8.07
C LEU A 268 -12.59 -11.80 -9.12
N LYS A 269 -12.73 -12.45 -10.28
CA LYS A 269 -13.72 -12.06 -11.30
C LYS A 269 -15.16 -12.22 -10.81
N LYS A 270 -15.47 -13.26 -10.04
CA LYS A 270 -16.80 -13.46 -9.42
C LYS A 270 -17.10 -12.37 -8.39
N LEU A 271 -16.08 -11.90 -7.66
CA LEU A 271 -16.11 -10.73 -6.77
C LEU A 271 -16.10 -9.37 -7.50
N LYS A 272 -16.11 -9.35 -8.84
CA LYS A 272 -16.18 -8.16 -9.69
C LYS A 272 -14.94 -7.25 -9.62
N TYR A 273 -13.76 -7.81 -9.30
CA TYR A 273 -12.49 -7.11 -9.50
C TYR A 273 -12.05 -7.16 -10.97
N GLU A 274 -11.29 -6.15 -11.40
CA GLU A 274 -10.57 -6.19 -12.67
C GLU A 274 -9.31 -7.02 -12.46
N ALA A 275 -9.39 -8.31 -12.78
CA ALA A 275 -8.31 -9.26 -12.54
C ALA A 275 -7.73 -9.81 -13.84
N ASP A 276 -6.41 -9.63 -13.99
CA ASP A 276 -5.64 -10.04 -15.16
C ASP A 276 -5.20 -11.51 -15.08
N GLY A 277 -4.88 -12.10 -16.24
CA GLY A 277 -4.48 -13.50 -16.40
C GLY A 277 -3.33 -13.93 -15.49
N VAL A 278 -3.27 -15.25 -15.23
CA VAL A 278 -2.18 -15.87 -14.48
C VAL A 278 -0.92 -15.90 -15.34
N ASP A 279 0.11 -15.15 -14.94
CA ASP A 279 1.44 -15.27 -15.54
C ASP A 279 2.36 -16.10 -14.64
N GLU A 280 3.33 -16.78 -15.24
CA GLU A 280 4.39 -17.43 -14.47
C GLU A 280 5.32 -16.39 -13.83
N SER A 281 5.54 -16.52 -12.53
CA SER A 281 6.56 -15.75 -11.83
C SER A 281 7.94 -16.28 -12.20
N SER A 282 8.87 -15.39 -12.54
CA SER A 282 10.27 -15.75 -12.83
C SER A 282 11.02 -16.41 -11.67
N LYS A 283 10.42 -16.45 -10.47
CA LYS A 283 11.02 -17.03 -9.27
C LYS A 283 10.01 -17.87 -8.50
N ALA A 284 10.41 -19.09 -8.15
CA ALA A 284 9.67 -19.93 -7.24
C ALA A 284 9.51 -19.26 -5.85
N ARG A 285 8.33 -19.40 -5.25
CA ARG A 285 8.04 -18.89 -3.90
C ARG A 285 7.54 -20.02 -3.01
N LYS A 286 7.98 -19.98 -1.74
CA LYS A 286 7.58 -20.94 -0.70
C LYS A 286 6.31 -20.53 0.05
N ASN A 287 5.86 -19.29 -0.11
CA ASN A 287 4.65 -18.76 0.54
C ASN A 287 3.96 -17.80 -0.43
N PRO A 288 2.64 -17.62 -0.31
CA PRO A 288 1.94 -16.59 -1.08
C PRO A 288 2.37 -15.20 -0.60
N ILE A 289 2.42 -14.25 -1.52
CA ILE A 289 2.74 -12.86 -1.23
C ILE A 289 1.69 -11.97 -1.90
N ILE A 290 1.15 -11.01 -1.17
CA ILE A 290 0.26 -9.98 -1.69
C ILE A 290 1.02 -8.65 -1.62
N TRP A 291 1.27 -8.05 -2.78
CA TRP A 291 1.72 -6.67 -2.87
C TRP A 291 0.54 -5.78 -3.16
N TYR A 292 0.44 -4.62 -2.50
CA TYR A 292 -0.71 -3.75 -2.69
C TYR A 292 -0.34 -2.27 -2.53
N ALA A 293 -1.07 -1.41 -3.21
CA ALA A 293 -1.01 0.04 -3.00
C ALA A 293 -1.91 0.46 -1.83
N GLU A 294 -1.56 1.54 -1.13
CA GLU A 294 -2.27 1.98 0.08
C GLU A 294 -3.78 2.15 -0.14
N HIS A 295 -4.20 2.70 -1.28
CA HIS A 295 -5.62 2.88 -1.59
C HIS A 295 -6.37 1.57 -1.85
N ALA A 296 -5.66 0.47 -2.10
CA ALA A 296 -6.19 -0.85 -2.38
C ALA A 296 -6.13 -1.79 -1.16
N LYS A 297 -5.85 -1.26 0.03
CA LYS A 297 -5.74 -2.03 1.29
C LYS A 297 -6.94 -2.93 1.56
N GLY A 298 -8.17 -2.43 1.34
CA GLY A 298 -9.39 -3.23 1.49
C GLY A 298 -9.45 -4.42 0.52
N ALA A 299 -9.07 -4.22 -0.74
CA ALA A 299 -9.00 -5.30 -1.73
C ALA A 299 -7.92 -6.32 -1.37
N ALA A 300 -6.74 -5.88 -0.92
CA ALA A 300 -5.66 -6.75 -0.47
C ALA A 300 -6.08 -7.64 0.71
N PHE A 301 -6.89 -7.11 1.62
CA PHE A 301 -7.50 -7.87 2.70
C PHE A 301 -8.50 -8.93 2.21
N ILE A 302 -9.40 -8.59 1.29
CA ILE A 302 -10.29 -9.60 0.66
C ILE A 302 -9.48 -10.70 -0.01
N VAL A 303 -8.42 -10.34 -0.74
CA VAL A 303 -7.52 -11.32 -1.36
C VAL A 303 -6.89 -12.22 -0.29
N LYS A 304 -6.39 -11.66 0.82
CA LYS A 304 -5.80 -12.46 1.90
C LYS A 304 -6.79 -13.49 2.47
N GLU A 305 -8.02 -13.08 2.73
CA GLU A 305 -9.09 -13.95 3.23
C GLU A 305 -9.51 -15.00 2.18
N LEU A 306 -9.48 -14.63 0.90
CA LEU A 306 -9.70 -15.55 -0.22
C LEU A 306 -8.62 -16.64 -0.24
N LEU A 307 -7.35 -16.29 -0.12
CA LEU A 307 -6.25 -17.24 -0.10
C LEU A 307 -6.34 -18.19 1.11
N ASN A 308 -6.71 -17.66 2.29
CA ASN A 308 -6.79 -18.40 3.55
C ASN A 308 -5.54 -19.26 3.84
N HIS A 309 -4.37 -18.80 3.39
CA HIS A 309 -3.12 -19.52 3.54
C HIS A 309 -2.35 -18.96 4.75
N PRO A 310 -1.93 -19.81 5.72
CA PRO A 310 -1.44 -19.35 7.02
C PRO A 310 -0.10 -18.60 6.95
N LYS A 311 0.66 -18.78 5.86
CA LYS A 311 1.94 -18.11 5.65
C LYS A 311 1.88 -16.97 4.64
N THR A 312 0.68 -16.53 4.22
CA THR A 312 0.55 -15.40 3.28
C THR A 312 1.22 -14.16 3.86
N GLN A 313 2.16 -13.60 3.10
CA GLN A 313 2.79 -12.33 3.40
C GLN A 313 2.03 -11.23 2.70
N VAL A 314 1.86 -10.08 3.36
CA VAL A 314 1.25 -8.90 2.74
C VAL A 314 2.22 -7.75 2.88
N VAL A 315 2.47 -7.03 1.77
CA VAL A 315 3.50 -6.00 1.70
C VAL A 315 2.96 -4.77 0.98
N LEU A 316 3.07 -3.62 1.63
CA LEU A 316 2.71 -2.33 1.06
C LEU A 316 3.76 -1.88 0.02
N PHE A 317 3.28 -1.46 -1.13
CA PHE A 317 4.07 -0.96 -2.26
C PHE A 317 3.53 0.40 -2.71
N THR A 318 4.35 1.18 -3.41
CA THR A 318 3.85 2.35 -4.14
C THR A 318 3.18 1.90 -5.43
N ALA A 319 2.21 2.69 -5.92
CA ALA A 319 1.51 2.40 -7.17
C ALA A 319 2.48 2.21 -8.36
N ASP A 320 3.54 3.02 -8.43
CA ASP A 320 4.57 2.93 -9.47
C ASP A 320 5.30 1.58 -9.47
N GLN A 321 5.55 1.01 -8.29
CA GLN A 321 6.24 -0.28 -8.18
C GLN A 321 5.36 -1.45 -8.64
N LEU A 322 4.04 -1.28 -8.69
CA LEU A 322 3.08 -2.30 -9.11
C LEU A 322 2.76 -2.24 -10.61
N LYS A 323 3.46 -1.39 -11.38
CA LYS A 323 3.36 -1.29 -12.85
C LYS A 323 1.91 -1.19 -13.37
N GLY A 324 1.09 -0.37 -12.72
CA GLY A 324 -0.30 -0.13 -13.12
C GLY A 324 -1.34 -1.05 -12.48
N PHE A 325 -0.91 -2.01 -11.66
CA PHE A 325 -1.79 -2.79 -10.80
C PHE A 325 -1.95 -2.13 -9.43
N ASP A 326 -3.05 -2.44 -8.76
CA ASP A 326 -3.36 -1.99 -7.40
C ASP A 326 -3.04 -3.08 -6.37
N VAL A 327 -3.18 -4.34 -6.77
CA VAL A 327 -2.82 -5.53 -6.00
C VAL A 327 -2.13 -6.55 -6.91
N VAL A 328 -1.06 -7.17 -6.44
CA VAL A 328 -0.36 -8.26 -7.13
C VAL A 328 -0.27 -9.45 -6.19
N VAL A 329 -0.85 -10.56 -6.62
CA VAL A 329 -0.93 -11.80 -5.86
C VAL A 329 0.07 -12.79 -6.45
N VAL A 330 1.12 -13.11 -5.70
CA VAL A 330 2.10 -14.13 -6.08
C VAL A 330 1.78 -15.42 -5.33
N TRP A 331 1.20 -16.40 -6.02
CA TRP A 331 0.87 -17.70 -5.45
C TRP A 331 2.11 -18.57 -5.28
N GLY A 332 2.32 -19.11 -4.08
CA GLY A 332 3.45 -20.00 -3.77
C GLY A 332 3.18 -20.81 -2.51
N ASP A 333 3.72 -22.02 -2.43
CA ASP A 333 3.63 -22.88 -1.24
C ASP A 333 4.89 -23.75 -1.10
N ASP A 334 5.21 -24.14 0.13
CA ASP A 334 6.40 -24.91 0.48
C ASP A 334 6.11 -26.41 0.37
N LEU A 335 6.06 -26.91 -0.86
CA LEU A 335 5.84 -28.33 -1.13
C LEU A 335 7.15 -29.11 -1.12
N LYS A 336 7.12 -30.31 -0.51
CA LYS A 336 8.16 -31.31 -0.73
C LYS A 336 8.03 -31.85 -2.16
N LYS A 337 9.14 -32.29 -2.76
CA LYS A 337 9.17 -32.72 -4.18
C LYS A 337 8.09 -33.75 -4.54
N SER A 338 7.75 -34.64 -3.61
CA SER A 338 6.77 -35.73 -3.77
C SER A 338 5.38 -35.43 -3.22
N GLU A 339 5.14 -34.22 -2.70
CA GLU A 339 3.82 -33.84 -2.18
C GLU A 339 3.01 -33.17 -3.28
N ASP A 340 1.73 -33.52 -3.33
CA ASP A 340 0.75 -32.85 -4.19
C ASP A 340 0.40 -31.48 -3.60
N PRO A 341 0.15 -30.47 -4.46
CA PRO A 341 -0.27 -29.15 -4.00
C PRO A 341 -1.58 -29.25 -3.24
N LYS A 342 -1.64 -28.59 -2.07
CA LYS A 342 -2.90 -28.41 -1.37
C LYS A 342 -3.74 -27.37 -2.12
N VAL A 343 -5.02 -27.66 -2.28
CA VAL A 343 -5.99 -26.70 -2.80
C VAL A 343 -6.44 -25.81 -1.64
N TYR A 344 -5.95 -24.57 -1.60
CA TYR A 344 -6.35 -23.58 -0.60
C TYR A 344 -7.51 -22.73 -1.09
N VAL A 345 -7.56 -22.48 -2.39
CA VAL A 345 -8.66 -21.75 -3.03
C VAL A 345 -9.47 -22.75 -3.84
N GLN A 346 -10.67 -23.02 -3.34
CA GLN A 346 -11.64 -23.90 -3.98
C GLN A 346 -12.09 -23.30 -5.32
N ASP A 347 -12.54 -24.17 -6.23
CA ASP A 347 -13.21 -23.73 -7.45
C ASP A 347 -14.35 -22.75 -7.10
N PRO A 348 -14.47 -21.60 -7.78
CA PRO A 348 -15.52 -20.62 -7.51
C PRO A 348 -16.96 -21.14 -7.59
N ALA A 349 -17.20 -22.24 -8.31
CA ALA A 349 -18.48 -22.94 -8.36
C ALA A 349 -18.81 -23.60 -7.02
N ASP A 350 -17.80 -24.19 -6.37
CA ASP A 350 -17.93 -24.84 -5.06
C ASP A 350 -17.78 -23.86 -3.89
N ALA A 351 -17.13 -22.71 -4.14
CA ALA A 351 -16.84 -21.69 -3.14
C ALA A 351 -17.91 -20.60 -2.99
N GLU A 352 -19.12 -20.76 -3.56
CA GLU A 352 -20.15 -19.71 -3.62
C GLU A 352 -20.43 -19.07 -2.24
N LYS A 353 -20.60 -19.89 -1.20
CA LYS A 353 -20.83 -19.40 0.17
C LYS A 353 -19.66 -18.55 0.70
N LYS A 354 -18.41 -18.94 0.40
CA LYS A 354 -17.22 -18.18 0.81
C LYS A 354 -17.15 -16.85 0.06
N LEU A 355 -17.42 -16.85 -1.24
CA LEU A 355 -17.42 -15.64 -2.06
C LEU A 355 -18.51 -14.66 -1.65
N ASP A 356 -19.69 -15.15 -1.28
CA ASP A 356 -20.76 -14.33 -0.70
C ASP A 356 -20.35 -13.70 0.63
N GLN A 357 -19.65 -14.46 1.49
CA GLN A 357 -19.11 -13.94 2.75
C GLN A 357 -18.07 -12.84 2.50
N LEU A 358 -17.16 -13.05 1.55
CA LEU A 358 -16.16 -12.05 1.16
C LEU A 358 -16.80 -10.81 0.57
N ALA A 359 -17.82 -10.95 -0.30
CA ALA A 359 -18.55 -9.82 -0.87
C ALA A 359 -19.30 -9.02 0.22
N ARG A 360 -19.85 -9.67 1.25
CA ARG A 360 -20.47 -8.99 2.40
C ARG A 360 -19.43 -8.28 3.26
N LYS A 361 -18.26 -8.88 3.45
CA LYS A 361 -17.15 -8.27 4.19
C LYS A 361 -16.64 -7.03 3.46
N GLU A 362 -16.52 -7.11 2.14
CA GLU A 362 -16.19 -5.97 1.29
C GLU A 362 -17.24 -4.85 1.41
N ASP A 363 -18.53 -5.19 1.38
CA ASP A 363 -19.60 -4.21 1.58
C ASP A 363 -19.50 -3.52 2.95
N GLN A 364 -19.19 -4.28 3.99
CA GLN A 364 -18.97 -3.73 5.31
C GLN A 364 -17.77 -2.76 5.33
N MET A 365 -16.67 -3.12 4.67
CA MET A 365 -15.49 -2.24 4.60
C MET A 365 -15.77 -0.94 3.84
N LEU A 366 -16.58 -0.98 2.79
CA LEU A 366 -16.98 0.21 2.04
C LEU A 366 -17.94 1.11 2.83
N ARG A 367 -18.80 0.51 3.66
CA ARG A 367 -19.72 1.24 4.55
C ARG A 367 -18.99 1.91 5.70
N GLU A 368 -18.03 1.20 6.29
CA GLU A 368 -17.42 1.60 7.56
C GLU A 368 -15.89 1.57 7.49
N PRO A 369 -15.27 2.30 6.54
CA PRO A 369 -13.84 2.19 6.27
C PRO A 369 -12.98 2.49 7.51
N GLU A 370 -13.44 3.38 8.39
CA GLU A 370 -12.75 3.70 9.65
C GLU A 370 -12.88 2.59 10.70
N ALA A 371 -14.01 1.89 10.77
CA ALA A 371 -14.23 0.83 11.75
C ALA A 371 -13.47 -0.45 11.39
N VAL A 372 -13.35 -0.72 10.09
CA VAL A 372 -12.60 -1.87 9.58
C VAL A 372 -11.11 -1.58 9.42
N ALA A 373 -10.68 -0.31 9.49
CA ALA A 373 -9.27 0.05 9.32
C ALA A 373 -8.38 -0.69 10.31
N ASP A 374 -8.78 -0.72 11.59
CA ASP A 374 -8.04 -1.43 12.64
C ASP A 374 -7.98 -2.94 12.38
N GLU A 375 -9.09 -3.58 11.97
CA GLU A 375 -9.10 -5.02 11.62
C GLU A 375 -8.18 -5.30 10.43
N VAL A 376 -8.21 -4.44 9.41
CA VAL A 376 -7.38 -4.58 8.22
C VAL A 376 -5.92 -4.33 8.55
N ASP A 377 -5.60 -3.37 9.40
CA ASP A 377 -4.25 -3.10 9.91
C ASP A 377 -3.69 -4.28 10.71
N ASP A 378 -4.49 -4.82 11.63
CA ASP A 378 -4.09 -5.98 12.42
C ASP A 378 -3.91 -7.22 11.53
N ALA A 379 -4.79 -7.40 10.54
CA ALA A 379 -4.73 -8.54 9.64
C ALA A 379 -3.58 -8.44 8.65
N LEU A 380 -3.35 -7.30 8.01
CA LEU A 380 -2.27 -7.14 7.03
C LEU A 380 -0.91 -6.94 7.69
N GLY A 381 -0.90 -6.68 9.00
CA GLY A 381 0.24 -6.14 9.72
C GLY A 381 0.29 -4.64 9.50
N LYS A 382 0.57 -3.90 10.58
CA LYS A 382 0.79 -2.46 10.49
C LYS A 382 1.87 -2.20 9.44
N PRO A 383 1.67 -1.28 8.48
CA PRO A 383 2.67 -0.98 7.45
C PRO A 383 4.08 -0.78 8.01
N GLU A 384 4.17 -0.23 9.21
CA GLU A 384 5.39 -0.03 9.97
C GLU A 384 6.09 -1.36 10.34
N GLU A 385 5.36 -2.35 10.88
CA GLU A 385 5.92 -3.66 11.26
C GLU A 385 6.40 -4.46 10.05
N VAL A 386 5.75 -4.29 8.89
CA VAL A 386 6.14 -4.95 7.65
C VAL A 386 7.40 -4.32 7.07
N GLN A 387 7.53 -2.99 7.10
CA GLN A 387 8.75 -2.30 6.70
C GLN A 387 9.92 -2.66 7.61
N ASP A 388 9.71 -2.67 8.92
CA ASP A 388 10.75 -3.00 9.90
C ASP A 388 11.22 -4.46 9.72
N ARG A 389 10.33 -5.41 9.40
CA ARG A 389 10.74 -6.78 9.03
C ARG A 389 11.57 -6.85 7.75
N ILE A 390 11.32 -5.97 6.79
CA ILE A 390 12.13 -5.89 5.56
C ILE A 390 13.49 -5.26 5.90
N GLU A 391 13.51 -4.18 6.67
CA GLU A 391 14.71 -3.48 7.13
C GLU A 391 15.59 -4.37 8.03
N ASP A 392 15.03 -5.06 9.04
CA ASP A 392 15.75 -6.02 9.90
C ASP A 392 16.36 -7.20 9.12
N ASN A 393 15.67 -7.64 8.06
CA ASN A 393 16.22 -8.67 7.16
C ASN A 393 17.30 -8.11 6.22
N LEU A 394 17.34 -6.79 6.01
CA LEU A 394 18.37 -6.07 5.26
C LEU A 394 19.58 -5.67 6.14
N GLU A 395 19.37 -5.44 7.43
CA GLU A 395 20.41 -5.00 8.39
C GLU A 395 21.27 -6.14 8.95
N ARG A 396 20.94 -7.41 8.69
CA ARG A 396 21.87 -8.53 8.97
C ARG A 396 23.15 -8.36 8.15
N PRO A 397 24.32 -8.12 8.78
CA PRO A 397 25.50 -7.62 8.09
C PRO A 397 26.09 -8.66 7.14
N GLY A 398 26.34 -8.21 5.90
CA GLY A 398 27.31 -8.83 4.99
C GLY A 398 26.81 -9.24 3.61
N LYS A 399 25.49 -9.37 3.35
CA LYS A 399 24.98 -9.87 2.04
C LYS A 399 23.69 -9.21 1.50
N ALA A 400 23.15 -8.19 2.16
CA ALA A 400 21.77 -7.76 1.92
C ALA A 400 21.55 -6.36 1.30
N ILE A 401 22.50 -5.43 1.37
CA ILE A 401 22.41 -4.14 0.64
C ILE A 401 22.35 -4.38 -0.88
N ASP A 402 23.10 -5.37 -1.34
CA ASP A 402 23.06 -5.90 -2.70
C ASP A 402 21.71 -6.54 -3.06
N ARG A 403 20.84 -6.84 -2.07
CA ARG A 403 19.51 -7.43 -2.25
C ARG A 403 18.39 -6.40 -2.31
N ALA A 404 18.46 -5.24 -1.68
CA ALA A 404 17.39 -4.22 -1.72
C ALA A 404 17.26 -3.57 -3.10
N GLY A 405 18.37 -3.06 -3.65
CA GLY A 405 18.43 -2.59 -5.04
C GLY A 405 18.03 -3.69 -6.02
N LYS A 406 18.56 -4.91 -5.81
CA LYS A 406 18.08 -6.09 -6.55
C LYS A 406 16.62 -6.42 -6.28
N THR A 407 15.96 -6.05 -5.19
CA THR A 407 14.55 -6.42 -4.91
C THR A 407 13.62 -5.49 -5.66
N VAL A 408 13.92 -4.19 -5.66
CA VAL A 408 13.24 -3.21 -6.54
C VAL A 408 13.49 -3.54 -8.02
N ASP A 409 14.73 -3.84 -8.42
CA ASP A 409 15.03 -4.25 -9.79
C ASP A 409 14.53 -5.68 -10.13
N LYS A 410 14.38 -6.58 -9.15
CA LYS A 410 13.77 -7.92 -9.31
C LYS A 410 12.25 -7.84 -9.44
N VAL A 411 11.62 -6.85 -8.80
CA VAL A 411 10.19 -6.56 -9.00
C VAL A 411 10.00 -6.01 -10.40
N LYS A 412 10.89 -5.10 -10.88
CA LYS A 412 10.87 -4.68 -12.28
C LYS A 412 10.94 -5.86 -13.25
N GLY A 413 11.90 -6.77 -13.10
CA GLY A 413 12.02 -7.97 -13.95
C GLY A 413 11.01 -9.10 -13.68
N LEU A 414 9.96 -8.89 -12.89
CA LEU A 414 8.80 -9.80 -12.80
C LEU A 414 7.63 -9.37 -13.68
N PHE A 415 7.64 -8.13 -14.14
CA PHE A 415 6.64 -7.58 -15.05
C PHE A 415 7.29 -7.13 -16.38
N ASP A 416 8.51 -7.58 -16.65
CA ASP A 416 9.17 -7.55 -17.96
C ASP A 416 9.30 -9.01 -18.39
#